data_AF-A0A093NKV8-F1
#
_entry.id   AF-A0A093NKV8-F1
#
_cell.length_a   1.000
_cell.length_b   1.000
_cell.length_c   1.000
_cell.angle_alpha   90.00
_cell.angle_beta   90.00
_cell.angle_gamma   90.00
#
_symmetry.space_group_name_H-M   'P 1'
#
loop_
_entity.id
_entity.type
_entity.pdbx_description
1 polymer ?
#
loop_
_entity_poly.entity_id
_entity_poly.type
_entity_poly.pdbx_seq_one_letter_code
_entity_poly.pdbx_strand_id
1 'polypeptide(L)'
;MEQSPDSSPDLNEENTQESEIPNIESLQTTDIEACFPPDFDKFWKVVEDNPQDFTGWVYLLQYVEQENHLPAARKAFDRFFTHYPYCYGYWKKYADLEKRHDNVKQSDEVYRRGLQAIPLSVDLWIHYINFLKETLDPADPETNSTIRGAYEHAVLAAGTDFRSDRLWEMYINWENEQGNLREVTSIYDRILGIPTQLYSHHFQRFKEHIQNNLPRDLLTTEQFVQLRRELASVNGHSGEDAQPGDDLPSGTEDITDPAKLITEIENMRHRIIEIHQEMFNHNEHEVSKRWTFEEAIKRPYFHVKPLEKIQLKNWKEYLEFEIENGTHERVVVLFERCVISCALYEDFWIKYAKYMENHSIEGVRHVYSRACTIHLPKKPMVHMLWAAFEEQQGNIDEARRILKTFEECILGLAMIRLRRVSLERRHGNMEEAEHLLEEAVRNAKSISESSFYAIKLARHLFKVQKNLPKARKVLSEAIEIDKENTKLYLNLLEMEYSGDLKQNEENILSCFDKAVNGALSIKMRITFSQRKVEFLEDFGSDVNKLLDAYDEHQALLKEQDSLKRRAENGSEEPDEKKMLTDDPTLASAQMMDGDMQVNQAAYNYNAWYQYNYQNAWNYGQYYHPT
;
A
#
# COMPACT_ATOMS: atom_id res chain seq x y z
N MET A 1 42.95 58.91 -1.11
CA MET A 1 42.57 59.67 -2.32
C MET A 1 41.28 59.02 -2.81
N GLU A 2 40.15 59.59 -2.37
CA GLU A 2 39.19 60.34 -3.23
C GLU A 2 38.32 59.35 -4.02
N GLN A 3 37.11 58.95 -3.60
CA GLN A 3 35.81 59.65 -3.57
C GLN A 3 35.37 60.35 -4.88
N SER A 4 34.59 59.59 -5.66
CA SER A 4 33.30 59.93 -6.33
C SER A 4 33.28 61.03 -7.41
N PRO A 5 32.17 61.31 -8.15
CA PRO A 5 30.85 60.66 -8.28
C PRO A 5 30.37 60.53 -9.77
N ASP A 6 29.18 59.98 -10.02
CA ASP A 6 27.96 60.73 -10.41
C ASP A 6 26.99 59.97 -11.31
N SER A 7 25.72 60.36 -11.20
CA SER A 7 24.52 59.58 -11.48
C SER A 7 23.75 60.13 -12.68
N SER A 8 23.16 59.24 -13.50
CA SER A 8 21.93 59.43 -14.33
C SER A 8 22.05 60.43 -15.52
N PRO A 9 21.28 60.34 -16.64
CA PRO A 9 19.81 60.17 -16.64
C PRO A 9 19.12 59.50 -17.87
N ASP A 10 17.81 59.32 -17.70
CA ASP A 10 16.67 59.39 -18.64
C ASP A 10 16.52 58.47 -19.87
N LEU A 11 15.45 57.68 -19.81
CA LEU A 11 14.74 57.05 -20.93
C LEU A 11 13.39 57.78 -21.12
N ASN A 12 13.17 58.36 -22.30
CA ASN A 12 11.86 58.74 -22.86
C ASN A 12 11.83 58.21 -24.31
N GLU A 13 10.94 57.27 -24.62
CA GLU A 13 9.65 57.48 -25.32
C GLU A 13 9.82 57.78 -26.81
N GLU A 14 9.51 56.81 -27.68
CA GLU A 14 8.24 56.81 -28.45
C GLU A 14 8.17 55.64 -29.43
N ASN A 15 6.94 55.09 -29.52
CA ASN A 15 6.27 54.50 -30.67
C ASN A 15 6.14 52.96 -30.74
N THR A 16 5.21 52.42 -29.93
CA THR A 16 4.58 51.11 -30.15
C THR A 16 3.09 51.35 -30.39
N GLN A 17 2.62 51.08 -31.61
CA GLN A 17 1.20 51.12 -31.94
C GLN A 17 0.45 49.92 -31.36
N GLU A 18 -0.68 50.24 -30.74
CA GLU A 18 -1.66 49.34 -30.15
C GLU A 18 -2.29 48.40 -31.20
N SER A 19 -2.39 47.11 -30.84
CA SER A 19 -3.43 46.23 -31.35
C SER A 19 -4.04 45.51 -30.15
N GLU A 20 -5.28 45.89 -29.84
CA GLU A 20 -6.09 45.41 -28.73
C GLU A 20 -6.18 43.87 -28.70
N ILE A 21 -5.92 43.30 -27.52
CA ILE A 21 -6.14 41.88 -27.20
C ILE A 21 -7.62 41.72 -26.86
N PRO A 22 -8.40 40.86 -27.55
CA PRO A 22 -9.75 40.55 -27.12
C PRO A 22 -9.71 39.70 -25.86
N ASN A 23 -10.45 40.20 -24.87
CA ASN A 23 -10.77 39.63 -23.58
C ASN A 23 -11.03 38.10 -23.62
N ILE A 24 -10.17 37.30 -22.97
CA ILE A 24 -10.38 35.86 -22.75
C ILE A 24 -11.28 35.70 -21.52
N GLU A 25 -12.53 36.14 -21.63
CA GLU A 25 -13.61 35.86 -20.68
C GLU A 25 -14.89 35.51 -21.46
N SER A 26 -14.82 34.47 -22.30
CA SER A 26 -16.02 33.77 -22.79
C SER A 26 -15.69 32.48 -23.56
N LEU A 27 -14.75 31.66 -23.08
CA LEU A 27 -14.81 30.24 -23.41
C LEU A 27 -15.85 29.62 -22.50
N GLN A 28 -17.11 29.85 -22.87
CA GLN A 28 -18.20 28.98 -22.47
C GLN A 28 -17.76 27.58 -22.84
N THR A 29 -17.50 26.77 -21.81
CA THR A 29 -17.51 25.32 -21.92
C THR A 29 -18.83 24.97 -22.58
N THR A 30 -18.79 24.62 -23.86
CA THR A 30 -19.86 23.85 -24.46
C THR A 30 -19.81 22.49 -23.80
N ASP A 31 -20.37 22.41 -22.60
CA ASP A 31 -20.98 21.19 -22.08
C ASP A 31 -22.09 20.86 -23.08
N ILE A 32 -21.70 20.18 -24.16
CA ILE A 32 -22.60 19.24 -24.79
C ILE A 32 -22.89 18.28 -23.66
N GLU A 33 -24.08 18.36 -23.07
CA GLU A 33 -24.65 17.23 -22.33
C GLU A 33 -24.54 16.02 -23.26
N ALA A 34 -23.45 15.27 -23.14
CA ALA A 34 -23.28 14.02 -23.82
C ALA A 34 -24.41 13.17 -23.27
N CYS A 35 -25.46 12.97 -24.08
CA CYS A 35 -26.58 12.13 -23.71
C CYS A 35 -26.03 10.73 -23.47
N PHE A 36 -25.75 10.41 -22.21
CA PHE A 36 -25.19 9.13 -21.83
C PHE A 36 -26.18 8.02 -22.19
N PRO A 37 -25.70 6.79 -22.44
CA PRO A 37 -26.57 5.65 -22.73
C PRO A 37 -27.66 5.44 -21.66
N PRO A 38 -28.86 4.99 -22.06
CA PRO A 38 -29.98 4.77 -21.14
C PRO A 38 -29.65 3.59 -20.23
N ASP A 39 -29.42 3.87 -18.94
CA ASP A 39 -28.93 3.00 -17.85
C ASP A 39 -27.49 3.26 -17.39
N PHE A 40 -26.72 4.13 -18.07
CA PHE A 40 -25.38 4.50 -17.60
C PHE A 40 -25.39 5.02 -16.16
N ASP A 41 -26.29 5.95 -15.83
CA ASP A 41 -26.39 6.54 -14.50
C ASP A 41 -26.76 5.52 -13.43
N LYS A 42 -27.53 4.49 -13.79
CA LYS A 42 -27.89 3.40 -12.89
C LYS A 42 -26.67 2.57 -12.51
N PHE A 43 -25.85 2.19 -13.48
CA PHE A 43 -24.61 1.45 -13.22
C PHE A 43 -23.54 2.34 -12.56
N TRP A 44 -23.45 3.62 -12.96
CA TRP A 44 -22.54 4.60 -12.39
C TRP A 44 -22.82 4.83 -10.90
N LYS A 45 -24.09 4.95 -10.52
CA LYS A 45 -24.47 5.15 -9.12
C LYS A 45 -24.02 4.02 -8.20
N VAL A 46 -24.06 2.76 -8.67
CA VAL A 46 -23.60 1.60 -7.88
C VAL A 46 -22.12 1.74 -7.50
N VAL A 47 -21.29 2.15 -8.46
CA VAL A 47 -19.84 2.32 -8.23
C VAL A 47 -19.49 3.65 -7.56
N GLU A 48 -20.36 4.65 -7.62
CA GLU A 48 -20.24 5.90 -6.87
C GLU A 48 -20.54 5.68 -5.39
N ASP A 49 -21.61 4.95 -5.07
CA ASP A 49 -22.00 4.60 -3.70
C ASP A 49 -20.97 3.64 -3.06
N ASN A 50 -20.42 2.70 -3.83
CA ASN A 50 -19.36 1.79 -3.38
C ASN A 50 -18.26 1.61 -4.44
N PRO A 51 -17.22 2.47 -4.43
CA PRO A 51 -16.10 2.36 -5.38
C PRO A 51 -15.28 1.08 -5.27
N GLN A 52 -15.45 0.31 -4.19
CA GLN A 52 -14.76 -0.96 -3.97
C GLN A 52 -15.58 -2.16 -4.48
N ASP A 53 -16.78 -1.95 -5.03
CA ASP A 53 -17.57 -3.00 -5.67
C ASP A 53 -17.02 -3.30 -7.07
N PHE A 54 -16.03 -4.19 -7.10
CA PHE A 54 -15.46 -4.68 -8.36
C PHE A 54 -16.51 -5.27 -9.29
N THR A 55 -17.55 -5.94 -8.77
CA THR A 55 -18.58 -6.56 -9.61
C THR A 55 -19.42 -5.49 -10.30
N GLY A 56 -19.78 -4.43 -9.58
CA GLY A 56 -20.43 -3.24 -10.14
C GLY A 56 -19.61 -2.63 -11.28
N TRP A 57 -18.29 -2.49 -11.10
CA TRP A 57 -17.39 -2.03 -12.16
C TRP A 57 -17.39 -2.95 -13.38
N VAL A 58 -17.32 -4.28 -13.20
CA VAL A 58 -17.36 -5.23 -14.34
C VAL A 58 -18.64 -5.07 -15.15
N TYR A 59 -19.80 -4.95 -14.50
CA TYR A 59 -21.07 -4.74 -15.20
C TYR A 59 -21.10 -3.39 -15.94
N LEU A 60 -20.64 -2.31 -15.32
CA LEU A 60 -20.55 -0.99 -15.95
C LEU A 60 -19.64 -1.02 -17.19
N LEU A 61 -18.45 -1.60 -17.07
CA LEU A 61 -17.47 -1.67 -18.16
C LEU A 61 -17.98 -2.55 -19.32
N GLN A 62 -18.62 -3.68 -18.99
CA GLN A 62 -19.27 -4.52 -20.00
C GLN A 62 -20.40 -3.77 -20.73
N TYR A 63 -21.21 -3.00 -19.99
CA TYR A 63 -22.30 -2.21 -20.56
C TYR A 63 -21.78 -1.12 -21.50
N VAL A 64 -20.79 -0.31 -21.09
CA VAL A 64 -20.24 0.74 -21.97
C VAL A 64 -19.51 0.18 -23.19
N GLU A 65 -18.93 -1.03 -23.09
CA GLU A 65 -18.37 -1.75 -24.23
C GLU A 65 -19.46 -2.20 -25.23
N GLN A 66 -20.63 -2.62 -24.74
CA GLN A 66 -21.78 -3.03 -25.56
C GLN A 66 -22.46 -1.86 -26.25
N GLU A 67 -22.70 -0.77 -25.52
CA GLU A 67 -23.29 0.47 -26.05
C GLU A 67 -22.32 1.21 -26.99
N ASN A 68 -21.02 0.89 -26.92
CA ASN A 68 -19.95 1.47 -27.74
C ASN A 68 -19.92 3.01 -27.72
N HIS A 69 -20.34 3.61 -26.60
CA HIS A 69 -20.42 5.06 -26.41
C HIS A 69 -19.11 5.59 -25.81
N LEU A 70 -18.25 6.16 -26.67
CA LEU A 70 -16.86 6.47 -26.33
C LEU A 70 -16.69 7.44 -25.13
N PRO A 71 -17.41 8.58 -25.01
CA PRO A 71 -17.29 9.45 -23.83
C PRO A 71 -17.68 8.76 -22.51
N ALA A 72 -18.67 7.86 -22.55
CA ALA A 72 -19.11 7.10 -21.38
C ALA A 72 -18.05 6.07 -20.97
N ALA A 73 -17.49 5.37 -21.96
CA ALA A 73 -16.43 4.41 -21.72
C ALA A 73 -15.17 5.06 -21.17
N ARG A 74 -14.70 6.18 -21.73
CA ARG A 74 -13.55 6.95 -21.21
C ARG A 74 -13.74 7.29 -19.73
N LYS A 75 -14.89 7.89 -19.39
CA LYS A 75 -15.25 8.23 -18.00
C LYS A 75 -15.24 7.00 -17.08
N ALA A 76 -15.80 5.87 -17.53
CA ALA A 76 -15.85 4.64 -16.76
C ALA A 76 -14.47 4.00 -16.55
N PHE A 77 -13.69 3.85 -17.61
CA PHE A 77 -12.34 3.27 -17.54
C PHE A 77 -11.38 4.13 -16.72
N ASP A 78 -11.34 5.45 -16.97
CA ASP A 78 -10.45 6.36 -16.23
C ASP A 78 -10.76 6.31 -14.73
N ARG A 79 -12.04 6.32 -14.34
CA ARG A 79 -12.44 6.21 -12.94
C ARG A 79 -12.11 4.82 -12.36
N PHE A 80 -12.36 3.75 -13.09
CA PHE A 80 -12.02 2.39 -12.67
C PHE A 80 -10.51 2.24 -12.39
N PHE A 81 -9.64 2.78 -13.24
CA PHE A 81 -8.19 2.65 -13.07
C PHE A 81 -7.62 3.46 -11.90
N THR A 82 -8.33 4.49 -11.41
CA THR A 82 -7.96 5.15 -10.15
C THR A 82 -8.10 4.23 -8.93
N HIS A 83 -8.92 3.17 -9.03
CA HIS A 83 -9.15 2.20 -7.96
C HIS A 83 -8.47 0.85 -8.22
N TYR A 84 -8.45 0.38 -9.47
CA TYR A 84 -7.93 -0.93 -9.86
C TYR A 84 -6.90 -0.87 -11.00
N PRO A 85 -5.78 -0.15 -10.83
CA PRO A 85 -4.77 0.03 -11.88
C PRO A 85 -4.08 -1.28 -12.30
N TYR A 86 -4.04 -2.31 -11.44
CA TYR A 86 -3.32 -3.56 -11.71
C TYR A 86 -4.10 -4.57 -12.55
N CYS A 87 -5.30 -4.22 -12.99
CA CYS A 87 -6.12 -5.04 -13.88
C CYS A 87 -5.74 -4.83 -15.36
N TYR A 88 -4.55 -5.29 -15.78
CA TYR A 88 -4.02 -5.09 -17.14
C TYR A 88 -4.99 -5.50 -18.28
N GLY A 89 -5.81 -6.53 -18.07
CA GLY A 89 -6.79 -6.97 -19.06
C GLY A 89 -7.81 -5.88 -19.44
N TYR A 90 -8.15 -4.98 -18.51
CA TYR A 90 -9.04 -3.84 -18.82
C TYR A 90 -8.29 -2.71 -19.51
N TRP A 91 -7.00 -2.49 -19.23
CA TRP A 91 -6.17 -1.54 -19.97
C TRP A 91 -6.12 -1.91 -21.46
N LYS A 92 -5.94 -3.21 -21.76
CA LYS A 92 -6.00 -3.74 -23.13
C LYS A 92 -7.36 -3.48 -23.77
N LYS A 93 -8.46 -3.79 -23.09
CA LYS A 93 -9.82 -3.56 -23.61
C LYS A 93 -10.09 -2.08 -23.90
N TYR A 94 -9.62 -1.19 -23.03
CA TYR A 94 -9.78 0.24 -23.23
C TYR A 94 -8.99 0.74 -24.43
N ALA A 95 -7.73 0.32 -24.57
CA ALA A 95 -6.92 0.66 -25.74
C ALA A 95 -7.53 0.12 -27.04
N ASP A 96 -8.08 -1.11 -27.02
CA ASP A 96 -8.79 -1.69 -28.16
C ASP A 96 -10.07 -0.93 -28.52
N LEU A 97 -10.80 -0.43 -27.52
CA LEU A 97 -11.98 0.40 -27.75
C LEU A 97 -11.60 1.70 -28.47
N GLU A 98 -10.56 2.41 -28.01
CA GLU A 98 -10.07 3.62 -28.68
C GLU A 98 -9.62 3.33 -30.12
N LYS A 99 -8.91 2.21 -30.32
CA LYS A 99 -8.46 1.76 -31.65
C LYS A 99 -9.65 1.45 -32.57
N ARG A 100 -10.73 0.83 -32.07
CA ARG A 100 -11.95 0.55 -32.85
C ARG A 100 -12.68 1.82 -33.31
N HIS A 101 -12.44 2.95 -32.64
CA HIS A 101 -12.95 4.28 -33.04
C HIS A 101 -11.91 5.09 -33.83
N ASP A 102 -10.90 4.44 -34.40
CA ASP A 102 -9.79 5.04 -35.17
C ASP A 102 -8.97 6.11 -34.41
N ASN A 103 -9.06 6.13 -33.08
CA ASN A 103 -8.32 7.06 -32.22
C ASN A 103 -6.97 6.47 -31.79
N VAL A 104 -6.10 6.16 -32.74
CA VAL A 104 -4.80 5.48 -32.50
C VAL A 104 -3.95 6.19 -31.46
N LYS A 105 -3.86 7.54 -31.51
CA LYS A 105 -3.10 8.33 -30.53
C LYS A 105 -3.61 8.18 -29.09
N GLN A 106 -4.93 8.05 -28.93
CA GLN A 106 -5.53 7.84 -27.60
C GLN A 106 -5.30 6.41 -27.13
N SER A 107 -5.36 5.43 -28.04
CA SER A 107 -5.01 4.04 -27.75
C SER A 107 -3.56 3.89 -27.24
N ASP A 108 -2.62 4.57 -27.92
CA ASP A 108 -1.21 4.66 -27.49
C ASP A 108 -1.06 5.25 -26.08
N GLU A 109 -1.73 6.37 -25.80
CA GLU A 109 -1.74 6.99 -24.47
C GLU A 109 -2.31 6.05 -23.39
N VAL A 110 -3.37 5.30 -23.70
CA VAL A 110 -3.93 4.32 -22.77
C VAL A 110 -2.92 3.23 -22.43
N TYR A 111 -2.17 2.71 -23.42
CA TYR A 111 -1.10 1.75 -23.15
C TYR A 111 0.00 2.35 -22.28
N ARG A 112 0.47 3.56 -22.58
CA ARG A 112 1.52 4.23 -21.80
C ARG A 112 1.09 4.49 -20.35
N ARG A 113 -0.15 4.96 -20.12
CA ARG A 113 -0.72 5.11 -18.77
C ARG A 113 -0.83 3.77 -18.04
N GLY A 114 -1.27 2.72 -18.73
CA GLY A 114 -1.36 1.38 -18.16
C GLY A 114 0.02 0.84 -17.75
N LEU A 115 1.03 1.00 -18.59
CA LEU A 115 2.41 0.59 -18.31
C LEU A 115 3.09 1.43 -17.22
N GLN A 116 2.72 2.71 -17.10
CA GLN A 116 3.13 3.53 -15.96
C GLN A 116 2.50 3.03 -14.65
N ALA A 117 1.26 2.54 -14.71
CA ALA A 117 0.55 2.03 -13.55
C ALA A 117 1.02 0.61 -13.14
N ILE A 118 1.26 -0.28 -14.11
CA ILE A 118 1.72 -1.67 -13.89
C ILE A 118 2.89 -2.03 -14.84
N PRO A 119 4.11 -1.54 -14.57
CA PRO A 119 5.26 -1.73 -15.47
C PRO A 119 5.73 -3.19 -15.55
N LEU A 120 5.41 -4.03 -14.56
CA LEU A 120 5.81 -5.44 -14.53
C LEU A 120 4.87 -6.38 -15.30
N SER A 121 3.79 -5.86 -15.92
CA SER A 121 2.88 -6.70 -16.72
C SER A 121 3.50 -7.05 -18.07
N VAL A 122 4.12 -8.24 -18.16
CA VAL A 122 4.67 -8.80 -19.41
C VAL A 122 3.62 -8.82 -20.52
N ASP A 123 2.39 -9.25 -20.22
CA ASP A 123 1.29 -9.31 -21.19
C ASP A 123 0.92 -7.91 -21.73
N LEU A 124 0.92 -6.88 -20.88
CA LEU A 124 0.58 -5.52 -21.31
C LEU A 124 1.66 -4.95 -22.25
N TRP A 125 2.94 -5.20 -21.96
CA TRP A 125 4.04 -4.84 -22.86
C TRP A 125 3.93 -5.54 -24.21
N ILE A 126 3.65 -6.85 -24.21
CA ILE A 126 3.45 -7.62 -25.43
C ILE A 126 2.30 -7.04 -26.26
N HIS A 127 1.19 -6.68 -25.61
CA HIS A 127 0.06 -6.04 -26.29
C HIS A 127 0.42 -4.68 -26.87
N TYR A 128 1.17 -3.85 -26.14
CA TYR A 128 1.61 -2.54 -26.62
C TYR A 128 2.55 -2.66 -27.83
N ILE A 129 3.54 -3.56 -27.76
CA ILE A 129 4.48 -3.80 -28.86
C ILE A 129 3.74 -4.30 -30.11
N ASN A 130 2.78 -5.23 -29.96
CA ASN A 130 1.97 -5.69 -31.09
C ASN A 130 1.11 -4.56 -31.66
N PHE A 131 0.55 -3.70 -30.80
CA PHE A 131 -0.17 -2.50 -31.24
C PHE A 131 0.71 -1.57 -32.08
N LEU A 132 1.96 -1.31 -31.66
CA LEU A 132 2.90 -0.49 -32.43
C LEU A 132 3.22 -1.13 -33.79
N LYS A 133 3.48 -2.45 -33.83
CA LYS A 133 3.72 -3.19 -35.08
C LYS A 133 2.52 -3.13 -36.05
N GLU A 134 1.30 -3.08 -35.53
CA GLU A 134 0.08 -3.01 -36.34
C GLU A 134 -0.27 -1.61 -36.84
N THR A 135 0.20 -0.55 -36.17
CA THR A 135 -0.28 0.83 -36.39
C THR A 135 0.77 1.79 -36.92
N LEU A 136 2.06 1.51 -36.72
CA LEU A 136 3.14 2.32 -37.27
C LEU A 136 3.36 2.01 -38.75
N ASP A 137 3.71 3.04 -39.52
CA ASP A 137 4.01 2.91 -40.95
C ASP A 137 5.39 2.25 -41.14
N PRO A 138 5.49 1.09 -41.81
CA PRO A 138 6.76 0.46 -42.10
C PRO A 138 7.69 1.31 -43.00
N ALA A 139 7.14 2.29 -43.74
CA ALA A 139 7.92 3.20 -44.57
C ALA A 139 8.64 4.29 -43.76
N ASP A 140 8.21 4.55 -42.52
CA ASP A 140 8.83 5.54 -41.64
C ASP A 140 10.15 4.98 -41.03
N PRO A 141 11.30 5.65 -41.25
CA PRO A 141 12.57 5.25 -40.65
C PRO A 141 12.56 5.18 -39.11
N GLU A 142 11.71 5.94 -38.43
CA GLU A 142 11.63 5.98 -36.97
C GLU A 142 10.85 4.79 -36.37
N THR A 143 10.06 4.07 -37.18
CA THR A 143 9.23 2.95 -36.73
C THR A 143 10.06 1.86 -36.05
N ASN A 144 11.15 1.43 -36.69
CA ASN A 144 12.02 0.40 -36.14
C ASN A 144 12.76 0.88 -34.88
N SER A 145 13.12 2.16 -34.80
CA SER A 145 13.73 2.74 -33.61
C SER A 145 12.75 2.76 -32.44
N THR A 146 11.50 3.14 -32.70
CA THR A 146 10.41 3.18 -31.71
C THR A 146 10.09 1.78 -31.18
N ILE A 147 9.98 0.77 -32.06
CA ILE A 147 9.72 -0.62 -31.66
C ILE A 147 10.89 -1.18 -30.83
N ARG A 148 12.14 -0.96 -31.25
CA ARG A 148 13.33 -1.35 -30.46
C ARG A 148 13.33 -0.68 -29.09
N GLY A 149 13.04 0.61 -29.05
CA GLY A 149 12.87 1.35 -27.81
C GLY A 149 11.81 0.69 -26.92
N ALA A 150 10.64 0.35 -27.45
CA ALA A 150 9.59 -0.31 -26.68
C ALA A 150 10.03 -1.67 -26.10
N TYR A 151 10.77 -2.48 -26.88
CA TYR A 151 11.35 -3.73 -26.38
C TYR A 151 12.36 -3.49 -25.26
N GLU A 152 13.29 -2.54 -25.42
CA GLU A 152 14.28 -2.20 -24.38
C GLU A 152 13.61 -1.74 -23.08
N HIS A 153 12.62 -0.86 -23.17
CA HIS A 153 11.86 -0.43 -21.99
C HIS A 153 11.12 -1.60 -21.34
N ALA A 154 10.54 -2.50 -22.15
CA ALA A 154 9.82 -3.67 -21.64
C ALA A 154 10.75 -4.63 -20.87
N VAL A 155 11.94 -4.92 -21.39
CA VAL A 155 12.88 -5.84 -20.72
C VAL A 155 13.54 -5.20 -19.51
N LEU A 156 13.75 -3.88 -19.51
CA LEU A 156 14.21 -3.16 -18.31
C LEU A 156 13.15 -3.13 -17.20
N ALA A 157 11.88 -3.03 -17.55
CA ALA A 157 10.79 -2.96 -16.58
C ALA A 157 10.32 -4.34 -16.07
N ALA A 158 10.22 -5.34 -16.95
CA ALA A 158 9.58 -6.63 -16.68
C ALA A 158 10.41 -7.85 -17.13
N GLY A 159 11.60 -7.64 -17.72
CA GLY A 159 12.44 -8.73 -18.26
C GLY A 159 13.07 -9.63 -17.19
N THR A 160 13.07 -9.19 -15.93
CA THR A 160 13.51 -10.00 -14.77
C THR A 160 12.39 -10.83 -14.15
N ASP A 161 11.14 -10.75 -14.63
CA ASP A 161 10.09 -11.67 -14.20
C ASP A 161 10.44 -13.10 -14.65
N PHE A 162 10.27 -14.05 -13.74
CA PHE A 162 10.53 -15.47 -14.02
C PHE A 162 9.71 -16.02 -15.19
N ARG A 163 8.57 -15.41 -15.53
CA ARG A 163 7.68 -15.78 -16.65
C ARG A 163 7.75 -14.80 -17.82
N SER A 164 8.85 -14.06 -17.95
CA SER A 164 9.07 -13.09 -19.04
C SER A 164 9.53 -13.72 -20.36
N ASP A 165 9.63 -15.06 -20.45
CA ASP A 165 10.19 -15.79 -21.59
C ASP A 165 9.64 -15.34 -22.94
N ARG A 166 8.32 -15.18 -23.03
CA ARG A 166 7.64 -14.78 -24.28
C ARG A 166 8.06 -13.39 -24.76
N LEU A 167 8.33 -12.46 -23.85
CA LEU A 167 8.79 -11.11 -24.21
C LEU A 167 10.18 -11.17 -24.85
N TRP A 168 11.09 -11.93 -24.25
CA TRP A 168 12.44 -12.13 -24.76
C TRP A 168 12.43 -12.83 -26.12
N GLU A 169 11.65 -13.89 -26.28
CA GLU A 169 11.50 -14.57 -27.58
C GLU A 169 10.97 -13.66 -28.67
N MET A 170 9.97 -12.83 -28.34
CA MET A 170 9.44 -11.84 -29.28
C MET A 170 10.49 -10.81 -29.67
N TYR A 171 11.38 -10.41 -28.75
CA TYR A 171 12.43 -9.45 -29.05
C TYR A 171 13.52 -10.08 -29.94
N ILE A 172 13.99 -11.28 -29.57
CA ILE A 172 14.97 -12.06 -30.34
C ILE A 172 14.49 -12.30 -31.77
N ASN A 173 13.24 -12.75 -31.93
CA ASN A 173 12.68 -13.01 -33.25
C ASN A 173 12.61 -11.72 -34.09
N TRP A 174 12.22 -10.60 -33.47
CA TRP A 174 12.10 -9.32 -34.16
C TRP A 174 13.47 -8.80 -34.65
N GLU A 175 14.51 -8.82 -33.83
CA GLU A 175 15.86 -8.41 -34.29
C GLU A 175 16.44 -9.36 -35.34
N ASN A 176 16.13 -10.65 -35.24
CA ASN A 176 16.52 -11.63 -36.24
C ASN A 176 15.84 -11.36 -37.59
N GLU A 177 14.57 -10.97 -37.60
CA GLU A 177 13.84 -10.53 -38.81
C GLU A 177 14.42 -9.24 -39.40
N GLN A 178 14.97 -8.34 -38.58
CA GLN A 178 15.70 -7.15 -39.05
C GLN A 178 17.10 -7.47 -39.61
N GLY A 179 17.60 -8.69 -39.39
CA GLY A 179 18.95 -9.11 -39.80
C GLY A 179 20.07 -8.60 -38.89
N ASN A 180 19.74 -8.02 -37.73
CA ASN A 180 20.71 -7.47 -36.79
C ASN A 180 21.25 -8.57 -35.85
N LEU A 181 22.02 -9.51 -36.41
CA LEU A 181 22.46 -10.70 -35.68
C LEU A 181 23.33 -10.37 -34.44
N ARG A 182 24.05 -9.25 -34.45
CA ARG A 182 24.82 -8.76 -33.29
C ARG A 182 23.92 -8.37 -32.10
N GLU A 183 22.80 -7.72 -32.39
CA GLU A 183 21.83 -7.35 -31.37
C GLU A 183 21.14 -8.60 -30.84
N VAL A 184 20.84 -9.58 -31.71
CA VAL A 184 20.33 -10.90 -31.30
C VAL A 184 21.28 -11.57 -30.30
N THR A 185 22.59 -11.60 -30.57
CA THR A 185 23.57 -12.13 -29.61
C THR A 185 23.62 -11.33 -28.32
N SER A 186 23.59 -10.00 -28.39
CA SER A 186 23.57 -9.15 -27.18
C SER A 186 22.33 -9.41 -26.32
N ILE A 187 21.18 -9.69 -26.93
CA ILE A 187 19.96 -10.08 -26.22
C ILE A 187 20.14 -11.44 -25.54
N TYR A 188 20.76 -12.43 -26.21
CA TYR A 188 21.09 -13.73 -25.60
C TYR A 188 22.03 -13.59 -24.40
N ASP A 189 23.08 -12.77 -24.51
CA ASP A 189 24.03 -12.50 -23.42
C ASP A 189 23.31 -11.99 -22.16
N ARG A 190 22.24 -11.19 -22.33
CA ARG A 190 21.42 -10.66 -21.22
C ARG A 190 20.50 -11.72 -20.64
N ILE A 191 19.68 -12.39 -21.46
CA ILE A 191 18.65 -13.32 -20.96
C ILE A 191 19.24 -14.60 -20.36
N LEU A 192 20.39 -15.07 -20.86
CA LEU A 192 21.04 -16.27 -20.31
C LEU A 192 21.55 -16.07 -18.87
N GLY A 193 21.75 -14.82 -18.43
CA GLY A 193 22.05 -14.47 -17.04
C GLY A 193 20.82 -14.23 -16.16
N ILE A 194 19.60 -14.28 -16.71
CA ILE A 194 18.36 -14.02 -15.98
C ILE A 194 17.63 -15.34 -15.72
N PRO A 195 17.25 -15.65 -14.47
CA PRO A 195 16.44 -16.83 -14.17
C PRO A 195 15.03 -16.72 -14.74
N THR A 196 14.68 -17.61 -15.67
CA THR A 196 13.33 -17.72 -16.23
C THR A 196 12.81 -19.15 -16.21
N GLN A 197 11.52 -19.34 -16.49
CA GLN A 197 10.88 -20.65 -16.53
C GLN A 197 11.43 -21.52 -17.66
N LEU A 198 11.72 -20.94 -18.82
CA LEU A 198 12.18 -21.64 -20.03
C LEU A 198 13.66 -21.34 -20.35
N TYR A 199 14.49 -21.05 -19.35
CA TYR A 199 15.93 -20.76 -19.50
C TYR A 199 16.68 -21.78 -20.39
N SER A 200 16.34 -23.07 -20.29
CA SER A 200 16.91 -24.14 -21.13
C SER A 200 16.52 -24.05 -22.59
N HIS A 201 15.31 -23.58 -22.89
CA HIS A 201 14.84 -23.34 -24.25
C HIS A 201 15.63 -22.19 -24.89
N HIS A 202 15.81 -21.07 -24.18
CA HIS A 202 16.61 -19.94 -24.65
C HIS A 202 18.04 -20.36 -24.98
N PHE A 203 18.65 -21.18 -24.13
CA PHE A 203 20.00 -21.68 -24.36
C PHE A 203 20.11 -22.63 -25.56
N GLN A 204 19.10 -23.47 -25.79
CA GLN A 204 19.05 -24.31 -26.99
C GLN A 204 18.92 -23.46 -28.26
N ARG A 205 18.08 -22.43 -28.25
CA ARG A 205 17.94 -21.50 -29.39
C ARG A 205 19.20 -20.65 -29.61
N PHE A 206 19.90 -20.29 -28.54
CA PHE A 206 21.22 -19.67 -28.65
C PHE A 206 22.22 -20.59 -29.38
N LYS A 207 22.31 -21.88 -29.01
CA LYS A 207 23.17 -22.85 -29.70
C LYS A 207 22.83 -22.94 -31.19
N GLU A 208 21.55 -23.02 -31.52
CA GLU A 208 21.08 -23.03 -32.92
C GLU A 208 21.44 -21.74 -33.66
N HIS A 209 21.32 -20.58 -33.00
CA HIS A 209 21.71 -19.29 -33.57
C HIS A 209 23.21 -19.22 -33.87
N ILE A 210 24.08 -19.69 -32.96
CA ILE A 210 25.53 -19.75 -33.20
C ILE A 210 25.90 -20.75 -34.32
N GLN A 211 25.22 -21.90 -34.36
CA GLN A 211 25.48 -22.94 -35.38
C GLN A 211 25.05 -22.53 -36.79
N ASN A 212 23.95 -21.77 -36.91
CA ASN A 212 23.38 -21.40 -38.20
C ASN A 212 23.96 -20.11 -38.79
N ASN A 213 24.73 -19.33 -38.03
CA ASN A 213 25.28 -18.04 -38.46
C ASN A 213 26.82 -17.99 -38.43
N LEU A 214 27.41 -17.01 -39.12
CA LEU A 214 28.87 -16.83 -39.17
C LEU A 214 29.35 -15.98 -37.97
N PRO A 215 30.40 -16.40 -37.24
CA PRO A 215 30.88 -15.66 -36.05
C PRO A 215 31.22 -14.18 -36.28
N ARG A 216 31.61 -13.80 -37.50
CA ARG A 216 31.89 -12.40 -37.89
C ARG A 216 30.66 -11.49 -37.84
N ASP A 217 29.48 -12.05 -38.07
CA ASP A 217 28.22 -11.31 -38.09
C ASP A 217 27.58 -11.25 -36.69
N LEU A 218 28.07 -12.09 -35.76
CA LEU A 218 27.60 -12.20 -34.38
C LEU A 218 28.35 -11.26 -33.43
N LEU A 219 29.68 -11.16 -33.59
CA LEU A 219 30.52 -10.41 -32.67
C LEU A 219 30.89 -9.03 -33.22
N THR A 220 31.21 -8.11 -32.30
CA THR A 220 31.92 -6.88 -32.69
C THR A 220 33.30 -7.22 -33.23
N THR A 221 33.88 -6.32 -34.04
CA THR A 221 35.22 -6.54 -34.62
C THR A 221 36.28 -6.76 -33.53
N GLU A 222 36.15 -6.06 -32.40
CA GLU A 222 37.07 -6.20 -31.26
C GLU A 222 36.94 -7.57 -30.59
N GLN A 223 35.71 -7.99 -30.26
CA GLN A 223 35.45 -9.31 -29.65
C GLN A 223 35.87 -10.45 -30.59
N PHE A 224 35.60 -10.30 -31.89
CA PHE A 224 36.00 -11.30 -32.89
C PHE A 224 37.52 -11.45 -32.97
N VAL A 225 38.26 -10.33 -33.04
CA VAL A 225 39.73 -10.34 -33.08
C VAL A 225 40.31 -10.88 -31.76
N GLN A 226 39.71 -10.54 -30.62
CA GLN A 226 40.12 -11.08 -29.33
C GLN A 226 39.95 -12.60 -29.28
N LEU A 227 38.78 -13.11 -29.66
CA LEU A 227 38.50 -14.55 -29.71
C LEU A 227 39.48 -15.29 -30.62
N ARG A 228 39.79 -14.70 -31.78
CA ARG A 228 40.80 -15.24 -32.71
C ARG A 228 42.20 -15.32 -32.06
N ARG A 229 42.64 -14.28 -31.34
CA ARG A 229 43.92 -14.28 -30.63
C ARG A 229 43.95 -15.31 -29.50
N GLU A 230 42.85 -15.45 -28.74
CA GLU A 230 42.74 -16.44 -27.67
C GLU A 230 42.90 -17.86 -28.25
N LEU A 231 42.19 -18.18 -29.34
CA LEU A 231 42.33 -19.47 -30.02
C LEU A 231 43.74 -19.69 -30.59
N ALA A 232 44.37 -18.66 -31.15
CA ALA A 232 45.75 -18.73 -31.63
C ALA A 232 46.77 -19.01 -30.50
N SER A 233 46.54 -18.43 -29.31
CA SER A 233 47.38 -18.65 -28.14
C SER A 233 47.27 -20.07 -27.58
N VAL A 234 46.06 -20.65 -27.59
CA VAL A 234 45.79 -22.02 -27.15
C VAL A 234 46.37 -23.05 -28.13
N ASN A 235 46.35 -22.74 -29.43
CA ASN A 235 46.89 -23.61 -30.47
C ASN A 235 48.43 -23.59 -30.58
N GLY A 236 49.13 -22.85 -29.71
CA GLY A 236 50.57 -23.00 -29.52
C GLY A 236 51.42 -22.74 -30.76
N HIS A 237 51.25 -21.59 -31.45
CA HIS A 237 52.33 -21.05 -32.27
C HIS A 237 53.40 -20.39 -31.37
N SER A 238 53.99 -21.19 -30.47
CA SER A 238 55.34 -20.92 -30.00
C SER A 238 56.23 -21.18 -31.21
N GLY A 239 56.81 -20.12 -31.77
CA GLY A 239 57.48 -20.17 -33.06
C GLY A 239 58.54 -21.25 -33.18
N GLU A 240 58.32 -22.19 -34.08
CA GLU A 240 59.34 -22.77 -34.95
C GLU A 240 58.75 -22.71 -36.37
N ASP A 241 58.80 -21.51 -36.97
CA ASP A 241 58.84 -21.23 -38.42
C ASP A 241 58.44 -19.76 -38.74
N ALA A 242 58.88 -18.80 -37.91
CA ALA A 242 58.77 -17.39 -38.27
C ALA A 242 59.96 -17.01 -39.19
N GLN A 243 59.69 -16.94 -40.49
CA GLN A 243 60.58 -16.29 -41.44
C GLN A 243 60.69 -14.79 -41.08
N PRO A 244 61.90 -14.20 -41.06
CA PRO A 244 62.07 -12.83 -40.58
C PRO A 244 61.52 -11.83 -41.60
N GLY A 245 60.33 -11.27 -41.35
CA GLY A 245 59.78 -10.24 -42.24
C GLY A 245 58.37 -9.70 -41.96
N ASP A 246 57.47 -10.41 -41.27
CA ASP A 246 56.09 -9.94 -41.09
C ASP A 246 55.83 -9.37 -39.68
N ASP A 247 55.78 -8.04 -39.58
CA ASP A 247 55.39 -7.25 -38.40
C ASP A 247 53.85 -7.26 -38.19
N LEU A 248 53.21 -8.44 -38.19
CA LEU A 248 51.80 -8.58 -37.82
C LEU A 248 51.66 -9.46 -36.56
N PRO A 249 50.87 -9.04 -35.55
CA PRO A 249 50.64 -9.86 -34.36
C PRO A 249 50.03 -11.23 -34.74
N SER A 250 50.59 -12.31 -34.20
CA SER A 250 50.05 -13.67 -34.36
C SER A 250 48.53 -13.69 -34.08
N GLY A 251 47.74 -14.13 -35.08
CA GLY A 251 46.27 -14.11 -35.03
C GLY A 251 45.58 -12.98 -35.81
N THR A 252 46.30 -12.13 -36.55
CA THR A 252 45.72 -11.17 -37.52
C THR A 252 45.92 -11.53 -38.99
N GLU A 253 46.53 -12.68 -39.27
CA GLU A 253 46.72 -13.17 -40.64
C GLU A 253 45.39 -13.65 -41.25
N ASP A 254 45.07 -13.19 -42.46
CA ASP A 254 43.92 -13.70 -43.20
C ASP A 254 44.20 -15.14 -43.65
N ILE A 255 43.50 -16.11 -43.05
CA ILE A 255 43.60 -17.51 -43.44
C ILE A 255 43.05 -17.68 -44.85
N THR A 256 43.94 -17.91 -45.81
CA THR A 256 43.60 -18.08 -47.24
C THR A 256 43.12 -19.50 -47.59
N ASP A 257 43.41 -20.49 -46.74
CA ASP A 257 42.99 -21.88 -46.92
C ASP A 257 41.53 -22.11 -46.45
N PRO A 258 40.61 -22.48 -47.37
CA PRO A 258 39.21 -22.72 -47.02
C PRO A 258 39.00 -23.79 -45.93
N ALA A 259 39.84 -24.82 -45.88
CA ALA A 259 39.69 -25.89 -44.87
C ALA A 259 40.06 -25.38 -43.48
N LYS A 260 41.16 -24.62 -43.36
CA LYS A 260 41.58 -23.99 -42.11
C LYS A 260 40.58 -22.93 -41.64
N LEU A 261 39.97 -22.18 -42.56
CA LEU A 261 38.93 -21.21 -42.24
C LEU A 261 37.68 -21.89 -41.65
N ILE A 262 37.25 -23.02 -42.21
CA ILE A 262 36.13 -23.80 -41.67
C ILE A 262 36.45 -24.32 -40.26
N THR A 263 37.66 -24.84 -40.04
CA THR A 263 38.09 -25.29 -38.71
C THR A 263 38.15 -24.14 -37.70
N GLU A 264 38.64 -22.97 -38.11
CA GLU A 264 38.65 -21.77 -37.26
C GLU A 264 37.22 -21.35 -36.87
N ILE A 265 36.31 -21.27 -37.85
CA ILE A 265 34.90 -20.92 -37.61
C ILE A 265 34.26 -21.89 -36.62
N GLU A 266 34.50 -23.19 -36.77
CA GLU A 266 33.93 -24.19 -35.86
C GLU A 266 34.54 -24.13 -34.45
N ASN A 267 35.84 -23.86 -34.34
CA ASN A 267 36.51 -23.62 -33.05
C ASN A 267 35.96 -22.37 -32.36
N MET A 268 35.71 -21.29 -33.12
CA MET A 268 35.07 -20.07 -32.59
C MET A 268 33.66 -20.35 -32.08
N ARG A 269 32.84 -21.08 -32.84
CA ARG A 269 31.49 -21.49 -32.41
C ARG A 269 31.54 -22.31 -31.14
N HIS A 270 32.43 -23.29 -31.07
CA HIS A 270 32.60 -24.13 -29.88
C HIS A 270 32.97 -23.30 -28.65
N ARG A 271 33.93 -22.37 -28.81
CA ARG A 271 34.37 -21.50 -27.71
C ARG A 271 33.28 -20.55 -27.23
N ILE A 272 32.50 -19.96 -28.14
CA ILE A 272 31.36 -19.11 -27.78
C ILE A 272 30.32 -19.92 -26.99
N ILE A 273 29.99 -21.14 -27.45
CA ILE A 273 29.05 -22.03 -26.76
C ILE A 273 29.58 -22.42 -25.38
N GLU A 274 30.88 -22.70 -25.24
CA GLU A 274 31.52 -23.05 -23.97
C GLU A 274 31.39 -21.91 -22.94
N ILE A 275 31.70 -20.67 -23.34
CA ILE A 275 31.55 -19.48 -22.47
C ILE A 275 30.10 -19.35 -21.95
N HIS A 276 29.13 -19.50 -22.84
CA HIS A 276 27.71 -19.38 -22.48
C HIS A 276 27.18 -20.60 -21.72
N GLN A 277 27.81 -21.77 -21.86
CA GLN A 277 27.49 -22.96 -21.08
C GLN A 277 27.80 -22.73 -19.60
N GLU A 278 28.90 -22.04 -19.27
CA GLU A 278 29.21 -21.68 -17.87
C GLU A 278 28.17 -20.72 -17.29
N MET A 279 27.81 -19.67 -18.05
CA MET A 279 26.74 -18.73 -17.66
C MET A 279 25.40 -19.45 -17.47
N PHE A 280 25.03 -20.33 -18.40
CA PHE A 280 23.84 -21.15 -18.32
C PHE A 280 23.84 -22.04 -17.08
N ASN A 281 24.95 -22.73 -16.77
CA ASN A 281 25.04 -23.60 -15.59
C ASN A 281 24.87 -22.81 -14.29
N HIS A 282 25.43 -21.59 -14.23
CA HIS A 282 25.24 -20.70 -13.08
C HIS A 282 23.76 -20.29 -12.95
N ASN A 283 23.13 -19.86 -14.05
CA ASN A 283 21.73 -19.48 -14.07
C ASN A 283 20.80 -20.67 -13.73
N GLU A 284 21.08 -21.86 -14.23
CA GLU A 284 20.36 -23.10 -13.90
C GLU A 284 20.36 -23.38 -12.40
N HIS A 285 21.49 -23.17 -11.73
CA HIS A 285 21.58 -23.29 -10.28
C HIS A 285 20.71 -22.24 -9.56
N GLU A 286 20.73 -20.99 -10.02
CA GLU A 286 19.88 -19.91 -9.49
C GLU A 286 18.38 -20.15 -9.74
N VAL A 287 18.00 -20.71 -10.89
CA VAL A 287 16.63 -21.15 -11.19
C VAL A 287 16.22 -22.27 -10.25
N SER A 288 17.07 -23.29 -10.05
CA SER A 288 16.77 -24.44 -9.20
C SER A 288 16.43 -24.03 -7.76
N LYS A 289 17.16 -23.03 -7.21
CA LYS A 289 16.87 -22.48 -5.87
C LYS A 289 15.47 -21.88 -5.74
N ARG A 290 14.90 -21.38 -6.84
CA ARG A 290 13.65 -20.58 -6.86
C ARG A 290 12.47 -21.33 -7.46
N TRP A 291 12.73 -22.45 -8.12
CA TRP A 291 11.76 -23.21 -8.89
C TRP A 291 10.50 -23.54 -8.09
N THR A 292 10.68 -24.08 -6.87
CA THR A 292 9.57 -24.50 -6.01
C THR A 292 8.68 -23.33 -5.61
N PHE A 293 9.27 -22.16 -5.32
CA PHE A 293 8.54 -20.94 -4.99
C PHE A 293 7.75 -20.42 -6.19
N GLU A 294 8.38 -20.33 -7.37
CA GLU A 294 7.76 -19.83 -8.61
C GLU A 294 6.65 -20.76 -9.14
N GLU A 295 6.82 -22.08 -8.99
CA GLU A 295 5.81 -23.07 -9.35
C GLU A 295 4.60 -23.04 -8.42
N ALA A 296 4.81 -22.72 -7.13
CA ALA A 296 3.75 -22.59 -6.14
C ALA A 296 2.88 -21.33 -6.35
N ILE A 297 3.36 -20.32 -7.10
CA ILE A 297 2.57 -19.16 -7.47
C ILE A 297 1.55 -19.54 -8.56
N LYS A 298 0.30 -19.74 -8.17
CA LYS A 298 -0.78 -20.09 -9.12
C LYS A 298 -1.43 -18.87 -9.78
N ARG A 299 -1.41 -17.71 -9.12
CA ARG A 299 -1.97 -16.47 -9.65
C ARG A 299 -0.96 -15.31 -9.54
N PRO A 300 -0.15 -15.07 -10.58
CA PRO A 300 0.86 -14.01 -10.61
C PRO A 300 0.30 -12.62 -10.98
N TYR A 301 -1.01 -12.51 -11.22
CA TYR A 301 -1.69 -11.27 -11.59
C TYR A 301 -2.69 -10.86 -10.51
N PHE A 302 -3.02 -9.56 -10.48
CA PHE A 302 -3.99 -9.03 -9.55
C PHE A 302 -5.41 -9.55 -9.82
N HIS A 303 -6.12 -9.95 -8.77
CA HIS A 303 -7.55 -10.24 -8.82
C HIS A 303 -8.17 -10.04 -7.43
N VAL A 304 -9.40 -9.52 -7.37
CA VAL A 304 -10.09 -9.17 -6.11
C VAL A 304 -10.43 -10.37 -5.21
N LYS A 305 -10.74 -11.53 -5.81
CA LYS A 305 -10.90 -12.80 -5.06
C LYS A 305 -9.70 -13.07 -4.15
N PRO A 306 -9.91 -13.36 -2.85
CA PRO A 306 -8.83 -13.67 -1.94
C PRO A 306 -7.95 -14.83 -2.44
N LEU A 307 -6.65 -14.71 -2.23
CA LEU A 307 -5.68 -15.79 -2.32
C LEU A 307 -5.83 -16.75 -1.14
N GLU A 308 -5.49 -18.01 -1.40
CA GLU A 308 -5.40 -19.04 -0.37
C GLU A 308 -4.23 -18.79 0.58
N LYS A 309 -4.38 -19.18 1.85
CA LYS A 309 -3.33 -19.02 2.87
C LYS A 309 -2.00 -19.66 2.48
N ILE A 310 -2.02 -20.75 1.72
CA ILE A 310 -0.81 -21.43 1.26
C ILE A 310 -0.02 -20.59 0.25
N GLN A 311 -0.71 -19.85 -0.63
CA GLN A 311 -0.06 -18.92 -1.57
C GLN A 311 0.49 -17.70 -0.84
N LEU A 312 -0.24 -17.18 0.15
CA LEU A 312 0.27 -16.09 1.00
C LEU A 312 1.53 -16.50 1.77
N LYS A 313 1.55 -17.74 2.29
CA LYS A 313 2.72 -18.32 2.95
C LYS A 313 3.90 -18.44 1.98
N ASN A 314 3.67 -18.98 0.77
CA ASN A 314 4.70 -19.09 -0.27
C ASN A 314 5.31 -17.72 -0.61
N TRP A 315 4.50 -16.68 -0.80
CA TRP A 315 5.01 -15.32 -1.03
C TRP A 315 5.86 -14.81 0.13
N LYS A 316 5.43 -15.03 1.38
CA LYS A 316 6.20 -14.59 2.57
C LYS A 316 7.55 -15.29 2.64
N GLU A 317 7.59 -16.60 2.44
CA GLU A 317 8.82 -17.41 2.47
C GLU A 317 9.74 -17.08 1.30
N TYR A 318 9.20 -16.87 0.10
CA TYR A 318 10.00 -16.50 -1.07
C TYR A 318 10.63 -15.10 -0.92
N LEU A 319 9.86 -14.14 -0.40
CA LEU A 319 10.41 -12.81 -0.08
C LEU A 319 11.52 -12.90 0.97
N GLU A 320 11.37 -13.73 2.01
CA GLU A 320 12.42 -13.93 3.02
C GLU A 320 13.68 -14.52 2.40
N PHE A 321 13.53 -15.52 1.54
CA PHE A 321 14.65 -16.13 0.82
C PHE A 321 15.42 -15.12 -0.03
N GLU A 322 14.75 -14.28 -0.82
CA GLU A 322 15.43 -13.26 -1.63
C GLU A 322 16.01 -12.14 -0.78
N ILE A 323 15.38 -11.74 0.33
CA ILE A 323 15.94 -10.73 1.24
C ILE A 323 17.29 -11.20 1.82
N GLU A 324 17.43 -12.49 2.12
CA GLU A 324 18.66 -13.06 2.70
C GLU A 324 19.75 -13.33 1.66
N ASN A 325 19.38 -13.74 0.44
CA ASN A 325 20.33 -14.29 -0.54
C ASN A 325 20.44 -13.48 -1.84
N GLY A 326 19.44 -12.66 -2.16
CA GLY A 326 19.31 -11.94 -3.42
C GLY A 326 19.98 -10.56 -3.42
N THR A 327 20.05 -9.96 -4.61
CA THR A 327 20.47 -8.55 -4.75
C THR A 327 19.31 -7.62 -4.38
N HIS A 328 19.62 -6.38 -3.99
CA HIS A 328 18.58 -5.37 -3.68
C HIS A 328 17.57 -5.20 -4.82
N GLU A 329 18.06 -5.12 -6.07
CA GLU A 329 17.21 -5.00 -7.26
C GLU A 329 16.25 -6.18 -7.40
N ARG A 330 16.75 -7.41 -7.18
CA ARG A 330 15.94 -8.62 -7.27
C ARG A 330 14.87 -8.68 -6.18
N VAL A 331 15.23 -8.27 -4.96
CA VAL A 331 14.28 -8.17 -3.84
C VAL A 331 13.18 -7.15 -4.15
N VAL A 332 13.54 -5.97 -4.66
CA VAL A 332 12.57 -4.93 -5.06
C VAL A 332 11.64 -5.44 -6.17
N VAL A 333 12.18 -6.07 -7.21
CA VAL A 333 11.36 -6.68 -8.28
C VAL A 333 10.41 -7.72 -7.71
N LEU A 334 10.87 -8.60 -6.81
CA LEU A 334 10.00 -9.61 -6.22
C LEU A 334 8.91 -8.98 -5.33
N PHE A 335 9.24 -7.93 -4.56
CA PHE A 335 8.24 -7.18 -3.80
C PHE A 335 7.20 -6.55 -4.72
N GLU A 336 7.60 -5.91 -5.82
CA GLU A 336 6.69 -5.31 -6.80
C GLU A 336 5.75 -6.38 -7.42
N ARG A 337 6.28 -7.55 -7.79
CA ARG A 337 5.46 -8.71 -8.23
C ARG A 337 4.49 -9.17 -7.16
N CYS A 338 4.94 -9.25 -5.91
CA CYS A 338 4.12 -9.67 -4.78
C CYS A 338 2.98 -8.69 -4.54
N VAL A 339 3.24 -7.38 -4.49
CA VAL A 339 2.19 -6.37 -4.25
C VAL A 339 1.22 -6.24 -5.42
N ILE A 340 1.60 -6.61 -6.65
CA ILE A 340 0.64 -6.76 -7.76
C ILE A 340 -0.36 -7.87 -7.44
N SER A 341 0.12 -9.08 -7.14
CA SER A 341 -0.75 -10.25 -6.88
C SER A 341 -1.53 -10.13 -5.57
N CYS A 342 -0.92 -9.51 -4.56
CA CYS A 342 -1.36 -9.45 -3.18
C CYS A 342 -1.79 -8.02 -2.75
N ALA A 343 -2.19 -7.16 -3.68
CA ALA A 343 -2.43 -5.73 -3.40
C ALA A 343 -3.44 -5.48 -2.27
N LEU A 344 -4.38 -6.40 -2.03
CA LEU A 344 -5.42 -6.28 -0.98
C LEU A 344 -4.96 -6.73 0.42
N TYR A 345 -3.70 -7.12 0.59
CA TYR A 345 -3.15 -7.62 1.85
C TYR A 345 -2.13 -6.65 2.44
N GLU A 346 -2.53 -5.93 3.50
CA GLU A 346 -1.71 -4.90 4.14
C GLU A 346 -0.35 -5.40 4.66
N ASP A 347 -0.26 -6.66 5.10
CA ASP A 347 0.97 -7.30 5.58
C ASP A 347 2.15 -7.17 4.60
N PHE A 348 1.91 -7.35 3.30
CA PHE A 348 2.99 -7.32 2.29
C PHE A 348 3.47 -5.91 2.03
N TRP A 349 2.56 -4.94 1.98
CA TRP A 349 2.92 -3.51 1.86
C TRP A 349 3.72 -3.05 3.07
N ILE A 350 3.29 -3.44 4.28
CA ILE A 350 4.02 -3.10 5.52
C ILE A 350 5.40 -3.75 5.52
N LYS A 351 5.53 -5.02 5.11
CA LYS A 351 6.83 -5.69 5.01
C LYS A 351 7.72 -5.03 3.96
N TYR A 352 7.14 -4.60 2.84
CA TYR A 352 7.87 -3.90 1.79
C TYR A 352 8.38 -2.54 2.27
N ALA A 353 7.53 -1.74 2.92
CA ALA A 353 7.93 -0.48 3.53
C ALA A 353 9.07 -0.67 4.54
N LYS A 354 8.96 -1.66 5.44
CA LYS A 354 10.02 -2.01 6.41
C LYS A 354 11.34 -2.40 5.74
N TYR A 355 11.29 -3.13 4.63
CA TYR A 355 12.50 -3.43 3.86
C TYR A 355 13.11 -2.14 3.30
N MET A 356 12.29 -1.27 2.71
CA MET A 356 12.72 -0.02 2.10
C MET A 356 13.25 1.03 3.10
N GLU A 357 12.90 0.95 4.39
CA GLU A 357 13.40 1.86 5.44
C GLU A 357 14.93 1.90 5.51
N ASN A 358 15.61 0.78 5.23
CA ASN A 358 17.06 0.70 5.22
C ASN A 358 17.71 1.13 3.88
N HIS A 359 16.91 1.44 2.86
CA HIS A 359 17.38 1.67 1.49
C HIS A 359 17.02 3.06 0.95
N SER A 360 15.78 3.50 1.11
CA SER A 360 15.31 4.79 0.57
C SER A 360 14.07 5.29 1.29
N ILE A 361 14.19 6.45 1.94
CA ILE A 361 13.08 7.16 2.60
C ILE A 361 11.98 7.48 1.59
N GLU A 362 12.34 7.94 0.39
CA GLU A 362 11.37 8.25 -0.66
C GLU A 362 10.69 7.00 -1.21
N GLY A 363 11.44 5.89 -1.27
CA GLY A 363 10.86 4.58 -1.59
C GLY A 363 9.77 4.17 -0.59
N VAL A 364 10.03 4.35 0.72
CA VAL A 364 9.02 4.07 1.76
C VAL A 364 7.78 4.94 1.61
N ARG A 365 7.94 6.26 1.33
CA ARG A 365 6.80 7.15 1.04
C ARG A 365 5.99 6.68 -0.13
N HIS A 366 6.65 6.32 -1.22
CA HIS A 366 5.99 5.85 -2.43
C HIS A 366 5.20 4.55 -2.18
N VAL A 367 5.77 3.60 -1.44
CA VAL A 367 5.11 2.35 -1.05
C VAL A 367 3.87 2.62 -0.20
N TYR A 368 3.97 3.43 0.85
CA TYR A 368 2.82 3.77 1.69
C TYR A 368 1.75 4.56 0.94
N SER A 369 2.14 5.52 0.11
CA SER A 369 1.21 6.31 -0.70
C SER A 369 0.40 5.40 -1.61
N ARG A 370 1.04 4.49 -2.37
CA ARG A 370 0.33 3.50 -3.21
C ARG A 370 -0.59 2.59 -2.41
N ALA A 371 -0.10 2.06 -1.29
CA ALA A 371 -0.89 1.19 -0.43
C ALA A 371 -2.15 1.91 0.07
N CYS A 372 -2.01 3.11 0.61
CA CYS A 372 -3.07 3.84 1.30
C CYS A 372 -4.05 4.56 0.36
N THR A 373 -3.55 5.15 -0.74
CA THR A 373 -4.37 6.02 -1.60
C THR A 373 -5.08 5.25 -2.73
N ILE A 374 -4.55 4.09 -3.13
CA ILE A 374 -5.09 3.29 -4.23
C ILE A 374 -5.74 2.01 -3.70
N HIS A 375 -4.94 1.12 -3.10
CA HIS A 375 -5.36 -0.27 -2.89
C HIS A 375 -6.09 -0.52 -1.56
N LEU A 376 -5.69 0.16 -0.50
CA LEU A 376 -6.12 -0.10 0.88
C LEU A 376 -6.64 1.16 1.60
N PRO A 377 -7.53 1.98 1.00
CA PRO A 377 -7.99 3.24 1.59
C PRO A 377 -8.79 3.05 2.90
N LYS A 378 -9.32 1.84 3.13
CA LYS A 378 -10.14 1.52 4.31
C LYS A 378 -9.41 0.73 5.40
N LYS A 379 -8.13 0.39 5.23
CA LYS A 379 -7.37 -0.44 6.18
C LYS A 379 -6.59 0.42 7.16
N PRO A 380 -6.92 0.43 8.46
CA PRO A 380 -6.35 1.41 9.38
C PRO A 380 -4.87 1.22 9.67
N MET A 381 -4.36 -0.01 9.74
CA MET A 381 -2.99 -0.23 10.21
C MET A 381 -1.95 0.42 9.30
N VAL A 382 -2.11 0.28 7.98
CA VAL A 382 -1.15 0.82 7.00
C VAL A 382 -1.12 2.36 6.99
N HIS A 383 -2.27 3.04 7.14
CA HIS A 383 -2.35 4.50 7.25
C HIS A 383 -1.71 5.01 8.54
N MET A 384 -1.88 4.28 9.63
CA MET A 384 -1.32 4.64 10.93
C MET A 384 0.20 4.48 10.96
N LEU A 385 0.73 3.47 10.28
CA LEU A 385 2.16 3.29 10.09
C LEU A 385 2.74 4.35 9.15
N TRP A 386 2.03 4.72 8.08
CA TRP A 386 2.45 5.80 7.19
C TRP A 386 2.54 7.14 7.94
N ALA A 387 1.51 7.52 8.70
CA ALA A 387 1.54 8.74 9.50
C ALA A 387 2.66 8.73 10.56
N ALA A 388 2.92 7.59 11.18
CA ALA A 388 4.02 7.44 12.13
C ALA A 388 5.40 7.56 11.44
N PHE A 389 5.54 7.01 10.23
CA PHE A 389 6.73 7.16 9.42
C PHE A 389 6.97 8.63 9.06
N GLU A 390 5.97 9.38 8.57
CA GLU A 390 6.14 10.80 8.24
C GLU A 390 6.48 11.63 9.49
N GLU A 391 5.88 11.33 10.64
CA GLU A 391 6.25 11.94 11.92
C GLU A 391 7.71 11.66 12.28
N GLN A 392 8.20 10.42 12.09
CA GLN A 392 9.59 10.04 12.34
C GLN A 392 10.56 10.76 11.40
N GLN A 393 10.17 11.03 10.15
CA GLN A 393 10.97 11.80 9.19
C GLN A 393 10.88 13.32 9.41
N GLY A 394 10.02 13.79 10.32
CA GLY A 394 9.83 15.21 10.61
C GLY A 394 8.77 15.91 9.75
N ASN A 395 8.08 15.20 8.86
CA ASN A 395 7.02 15.73 8.01
C ASN A 395 5.67 15.75 8.74
N ILE A 396 5.57 16.60 9.76
CA ILE A 396 4.42 16.58 10.69
C ILE A 396 3.11 16.98 10.00
N ASP A 397 3.15 17.96 9.10
CA ASP A 397 1.96 18.40 8.36
C ASP A 397 1.39 17.32 7.45
N GLU A 398 2.27 16.50 6.88
CA GLU A 398 1.85 15.36 6.06
C GLU A 398 1.20 14.28 6.93
N ALA A 399 1.78 13.96 8.10
CA ALA A 399 1.15 13.07 9.07
C ALA A 399 -0.24 13.56 9.50
N ARG A 400 -0.43 14.88 9.70
CA ARG A 400 -1.75 15.48 9.96
C ARG A 400 -2.71 15.28 8.80
N ARG A 401 -2.25 15.55 7.58
CA ARG A 401 -3.05 15.42 6.35
C ARG A 401 -3.52 13.97 6.15
N ILE A 402 -2.63 13.00 6.31
CA ILE A 402 -2.94 11.57 6.21
C ILE A 402 -4.04 11.19 7.20
N LEU A 403 -3.84 11.50 8.48
CA LEU A 403 -4.81 11.12 9.53
C LEU A 403 -6.16 11.83 9.37
N LYS A 404 -6.17 13.10 8.94
CA LYS A 404 -7.40 13.84 8.66
C LYS A 404 -8.17 13.23 7.50
N THR A 405 -7.49 13.01 6.37
CA THR A 405 -8.10 12.39 5.17
C THR A 405 -8.65 11.00 5.48
N PHE A 406 -7.91 10.23 6.30
CA PHE A 406 -8.33 8.89 6.69
C PHE A 406 -9.55 8.90 7.62
N GLU A 407 -9.64 9.86 8.54
CA GLU A 407 -10.82 10.03 9.40
C GLU A 407 -12.06 10.44 8.60
N GLU A 408 -11.91 11.28 7.57
CA GLU A 408 -12.99 11.64 6.65
C GLU A 408 -13.47 10.43 5.83
N CYS A 409 -12.56 9.49 5.53
CA CYS A 409 -12.89 8.25 4.82
C CYS A 409 -13.56 7.19 5.73
N ILE A 410 -13.11 7.05 6.98
CA ILE A 410 -13.67 6.11 7.96
C ILE A 410 -14.20 6.84 9.18
N LEU A 411 -15.51 7.09 9.17
CA LEU A 411 -16.21 7.77 10.26
C LEU A 411 -16.32 6.87 11.51
N GLY A 412 -16.08 7.45 12.69
CA GLY A 412 -16.37 6.83 13.99
C GLY A 412 -15.27 5.90 14.53
N LEU A 413 -14.09 5.87 13.91
CA LEU A 413 -12.99 5.04 14.39
C LEU A 413 -12.13 5.80 15.41
N ALA A 414 -12.43 5.61 16.70
CA ALA A 414 -11.79 6.33 17.81
C ALA A 414 -10.26 6.31 17.81
N MET A 415 -9.64 5.22 17.33
CA MET A 415 -8.18 5.13 17.24
C MET A 415 -7.55 6.20 16.33
N ILE A 416 -8.24 6.64 15.28
CA ILE A 416 -7.73 7.68 14.37
C ILE A 416 -7.70 9.02 15.09
N ARG A 417 -8.84 9.39 15.71
CA ARG A 417 -8.96 10.62 16.49
C ARG A 417 -7.92 10.67 17.62
N LEU A 418 -7.73 9.57 18.34
CA LEU A 418 -6.70 9.49 19.39
C LEU A 418 -5.28 9.63 18.85
N ARG A 419 -4.99 9.14 17.64
CA ARG A 419 -3.69 9.34 17.00
C ARG A 419 -3.45 10.80 16.64
N ARG A 420 -4.45 11.47 16.05
CA ARG A 420 -4.39 12.92 15.74
C ARG A 420 -4.11 13.74 16.99
N VAL A 421 -4.86 13.50 18.06
CA VAL A 421 -4.66 14.16 19.37
C VAL A 421 -3.26 13.89 19.93
N SER A 422 -2.76 12.65 19.79
CA SER A 422 -1.44 12.28 20.30
C SER A 422 -0.31 12.94 19.50
N LEU A 423 -0.48 13.08 18.19
CA LEU A 423 0.43 13.81 17.30
C LEU A 423 0.53 15.28 17.74
N GLU A 424 -0.60 15.99 17.84
CA GLU A 424 -0.59 17.40 18.25
C GLU A 424 0.01 17.59 19.64
N ARG A 425 -0.28 16.67 20.58
CA ARG A 425 0.31 16.69 21.92
C ARG A 425 1.83 16.59 21.90
N ARG A 426 2.39 15.65 21.12
CA ARG A 426 3.86 15.45 21.04
C ARG A 426 4.57 16.67 20.45
N HIS A 427 3.89 17.44 19.60
CA HIS A 427 4.44 18.64 18.98
C HIS A 427 4.03 19.96 19.66
N GLY A 428 3.43 19.91 20.84
CA GLY A 428 3.15 21.11 21.64
C GLY A 428 1.85 21.85 21.30
N ASN A 429 1.10 21.40 20.30
CA ASN A 429 -0.17 22.01 19.88
C ASN A 429 -1.32 21.57 20.81
N MET A 430 -1.27 22.02 22.06
CA MET A 430 -2.23 21.61 23.11
C MET A 430 -3.65 22.11 22.82
N GLU A 431 -3.79 23.29 22.21
CA GLU A 431 -5.09 23.86 21.85
C GLU A 431 -5.81 23.00 20.81
N GLU A 432 -5.09 22.58 19.76
CA GLU A 432 -5.67 21.70 18.72
C GLU A 432 -5.97 20.30 19.28
N ALA A 433 -5.08 19.75 20.11
CA ALA A 433 -5.31 18.46 20.77
C ALA A 433 -6.59 18.46 21.62
N GLU A 434 -6.86 19.58 22.29
CA GLU A 434 -8.08 19.80 23.04
C GLU A 434 -9.30 19.98 22.14
N HIS A 435 -9.21 20.85 21.14
CA HIS A 435 -10.28 21.11 20.17
C HIS A 435 -10.75 19.82 19.49
N LEU A 436 -9.83 18.95 19.06
CA LEU A 436 -10.14 17.66 18.44
C LEU A 436 -10.95 16.73 19.35
N LEU A 437 -10.68 16.74 20.66
CA LEU A 437 -11.43 15.94 21.64
C LEU A 437 -12.78 16.56 21.95
N GLU A 438 -12.86 17.89 22.08
CA GLU A 438 -14.14 18.59 22.27
C GLU A 438 -15.07 18.37 21.07
N GLU A 439 -14.53 18.47 19.85
CA GLU A 439 -15.27 18.16 18.61
C GLU A 439 -15.76 16.71 18.61
N ALA A 440 -14.92 15.76 19.03
CA ALA A 440 -15.30 14.35 19.12
C ALA A 440 -16.40 14.08 20.16
N VAL A 441 -16.40 14.78 21.30
CA VAL A 441 -17.49 14.71 22.30
C VAL A 441 -18.80 15.24 21.72
N ARG A 442 -18.75 16.37 21.00
CA ARG A 442 -19.93 17.02 20.38
C ARG A 442 -20.53 16.19 19.24
N ASN A 443 -19.69 15.59 18.40
CA ASN A 443 -20.10 14.87 17.19
C ASN A 443 -20.29 13.36 17.41
N ALA A 444 -20.15 12.87 18.64
CA ALA A 444 -20.33 11.47 18.99
C ALA A 444 -21.75 11.00 18.63
N LYS A 445 -21.86 9.81 18.03
CA LYS A 445 -23.15 9.23 17.60
C LYS A 445 -23.90 8.54 18.73
N SER A 446 -23.17 8.11 19.76
CA SER A 446 -23.73 7.43 20.92
C SER A 446 -23.30 8.08 22.22
N ILE A 447 -24.13 7.94 23.25
CA ILE A 447 -23.84 8.44 24.60
C ILE A 447 -22.55 7.81 25.13
N SER A 448 -22.37 6.51 24.93
CA SER A 448 -21.17 5.79 25.39
C SER A 448 -19.89 6.26 24.68
N GLU A 449 -19.96 6.61 23.39
CA GLU A 449 -18.86 7.21 22.64
C GLU A 449 -18.53 8.62 23.14
N SER A 450 -19.54 9.46 23.39
CA SER A 450 -19.37 10.80 23.96
C SER A 450 -18.68 10.72 25.33
N SER A 451 -19.15 9.82 26.20
CA SER A 451 -18.54 9.53 27.50
C SER A 451 -17.10 9.04 27.38
N PHE A 452 -16.78 8.21 26.38
CA PHE A 452 -15.42 7.78 26.12
C PHE A 452 -14.51 8.96 25.77
N TYR A 453 -14.91 9.84 24.84
CA TYR A 453 -14.10 11.01 24.48
C TYR A 453 -14.00 12.01 25.62
N ALA A 454 -15.06 12.20 26.42
CA ALA A 454 -15.05 13.07 27.59
C ALA A 454 -14.03 12.60 28.63
N ILE A 455 -13.92 11.29 28.87
CA ILE A 455 -12.87 10.71 29.72
C ILE A 455 -11.48 11.03 29.18
N LYS A 456 -11.27 10.93 27.86
CA LYS A 456 -9.97 11.22 27.23
C LYS A 456 -9.63 12.71 27.31
N LEU A 457 -10.61 13.59 27.11
CA LEU A 457 -10.50 15.04 27.27
C LEU A 457 -10.13 15.42 28.70
N ALA A 458 -10.87 14.92 29.69
CA ALA A 458 -10.60 15.20 31.09
C ALA A 458 -9.21 14.72 31.51
N ARG A 459 -8.78 13.52 31.08
CA ARG A 459 -7.41 13.03 31.32
C ARG A 459 -6.34 13.91 30.67
N HIS A 460 -6.58 14.40 29.45
CA HIS A 460 -5.65 15.32 28.77
C HIS A 460 -5.51 16.64 29.54
N LEU A 461 -6.64 17.28 29.86
CA LEU A 461 -6.69 18.53 30.63
C LEU A 461 -6.01 18.40 31.98
N PHE A 462 -6.29 17.31 32.70
CA PHE A 462 -5.74 17.08 34.02
C PHE A 462 -4.25 16.73 33.99
N LYS A 463 -3.86 15.67 33.28
CA LYS A 463 -2.48 15.14 33.35
C LYS A 463 -1.49 15.94 32.52
N VAL A 464 -1.91 16.52 31.39
CA VAL A 464 -1.03 17.24 30.46
C VAL A 464 -1.06 18.74 30.73
N GLN A 465 -2.24 19.37 30.66
CA GLN A 465 -2.37 20.82 30.85
C GLN A 465 -2.44 21.26 32.33
N LYS A 466 -2.55 20.32 33.28
CA LYS A 466 -2.66 20.59 34.73
C LYS A 466 -3.90 21.41 35.12
N ASN A 467 -4.94 21.40 34.30
CA ASN A 467 -6.18 22.12 34.55
C ASN A 467 -7.25 21.22 35.19
N LEU A 468 -7.12 20.97 36.49
CA LEU A 468 -8.06 20.15 37.26
C LEU A 468 -9.49 20.72 37.26
N PRO A 469 -9.73 22.03 37.47
CA PRO A 469 -11.09 22.58 37.45
C PRO A 469 -11.83 22.32 36.13
N LYS A 470 -11.14 22.50 34.99
CA LYS A 470 -11.73 22.24 33.67
C LYS A 470 -11.99 20.74 33.45
N ALA A 471 -11.06 19.87 33.85
CA ALA A 471 -11.24 18.42 33.77
C ALA A 471 -12.44 17.93 34.61
N ARG A 472 -12.62 18.46 35.82
CA ARG A 472 -13.77 18.17 36.69
C ARG A 472 -15.09 18.60 36.06
N LYS A 473 -15.11 19.79 35.46
CA LYS A 473 -16.28 20.31 34.75
C LYS A 473 -16.68 19.37 33.60
N VAL A 474 -15.72 18.97 32.76
CA VAL A 474 -15.97 18.04 31.64
C VAL A 474 -16.56 16.72 32.12
N LEU A 475 -16.01 16.10 33.17
CA LEU A 475 -16.57 14.86 33.70
C LEU A 475 -17.95 15.04 34.34
N SER A 476 -18.17 16.15 35.03
CA SER A 476 -19.48 16.44 35.65
C SER A 476 -20.56 16.62 34.58
N GLU A 477 -20.27 17.35 33.50
CA GLU A 477 -21.16 17.51 32.34
C GLU A 477 -21.44 16.16 31.66
N ALA A 478 -20.41 15.33 31.47
CA ALA A 478 -20.57 14.00 30.90
C ALA A 478 -21.42 13.07 31.80
N ILE A 479 -21.29 13.16 33.12
CA ILE A 479 -22.11 12.39 34.08
C ILE A 479 -23.59 12.82 34.02
N GLU A 480 -23.88 14.10 33.82
CA GLU A 480 -25.27 14.55 33.67
C GLU A 480 -25.95 13.97 32.42
N ILE A 481 -25.17 13.67 31.37
CA ILE A 481 -25.63 13.04 30.14
C ILE A 481 -25.71 11.51 30.29
N ASP A 482 -24.67 10.89 30.86
CA ASP A 482 -24.51 9.44 30.99
C ASP A 482 -24.39 9.01 32.46
N LYS A 483 -25.53 9.04 33.15
CA LYS A 483 -25.62 8.80 34.60
C LYS A 483 -25.29 7.37 35.01
N GLU A 484 -25.39 6.43 34.07
CA GLU A 484 -25.24 4.99 34.32
C GLU A 484 -23.81 4.47 34.08
N ASN A 485 -22.94 5.29 33.47
CA ASN A 485 -21.60 4.87 33.09
C ASN A 485 -20.60 4.99 34.23
N THR A 486 -20.29 3.85 34.83
CA THR A 486 -19.33 3.71 35.93
C THR A 486 -17.94 4.28 35.62
N LYS A 487 -17.51 4.25 34.35
CA LYS A 487 -16.17 4.72 33.97
C LYS A 487 -16.00 6.22 34.21
N LEU A 488 -17.06 7.01 34.07
CA LEU A 488 -17.00 8.46 34.33
C LEU A 488 -16.72 8.74 35.81
N TYR A 489 -17.49 8.12 36.70
CA TYR A 489 -17.29 8.23 38.15
C TYR A 489 -15.92 7.73 38.59
N LEU A 490 -15.47 6.59 38.05
CA LEU A 490 -14.13 6.05 38.35
C LEU A 490 -13.01 7.01 37.96
N ASN A 491 -13.12 7.64 36.79
CA ASN A 491 -12.11 8.61 36.34
C ASN A 491 -12.15 9.90 37.16
N LEU A 492 -13.34 10.37 37.55
CA LEU A 492 -13.47 11.53 38.41
C LEU A 492 -12.81 11.28 39.77
N LEU A 493 -13.09 10.13 40.36
CA LEU A 493 -12.54 9.72 41.65
C LEU A 493 -11.02 9.54 41.59
N GLU A 494 -10.50 8.91 40.53
CA GLU A 494 -9.05 8.81 40.28
C GLU A 494 -8.37 10.18 40.21
N MET A 495 -9.03 11.20 39.65
CA MET A 495 -8.49 12.57 39.60
C MET A 495 -8.45 13.20 41.00
N GLU A 496 -9.52 13.11 41.79
CA GLU A 496 -9.56 13.69 43.13
C GLU A 496 -8.56 13.01 44.08
N TYR A 497 -8.40 11.68 43.97
CA TYR A 497 -7.40 10.89 44.72
C TYR A 497 -5.96 11.24 44.41
N SER A 498 -5.69 11.75 43.21
CA SER A 498 -4.32 12.08 42.82
C SER A 498 -3.82 13.42 43.40
N GLY A 499 -4.69 14.18 44.08
CA GLY A 499 -4.33 15.36 44.84
C GLY A 499 -4.05 15.06 46.33
N ASP A 500 -4.01 16.10 47.15
CA ASP A 500 -3.93 15.94 48.61
C ASP A 500 -5.27 15.40 49.14
N LEU A 501 -5.23 14.22 49.76
CA LEU A 501 -6.43 13.51 50.23
C LEU A 501 -7.20 14.28 51.31
N LYS A 502 -6.53 15.13 52.11
CA LYS A 502 -7.18 15.93 53.15
C LYS A 502 -7.85 17.17 52.57
N GLN A 503 -7.18 17.82 51.61
CA GLN A 503 -7.77 18.99 50.94
C GLN A 503 -8.91 18.61 50.00
N ASN A 504 -8.84 17.43 49.37
CA ASN A 504 -9.86 16.92 48.47
C ASN A 504 -10.89 16.01 49.15
N GLU A 505 -10.82 15.79 50.47
CA GLU A 505 -11.73 14.88 51.20
C GLU A 505 -13.20 15.16 50.87
N GLU A 506 -13.60 16.43 50.93
CA GLU A 506 -14.99 16.84 50.63
C GLU A 506 -15.39 16.56 49.17
N ASN A 507 -14.48 16.79 48.22
CA ASN A 507 -14.72 16.51 46.80
C ASN A 507 -14.81 15.01 46.53
N ILE A 508 -13.96 14.22 47.18
CA ILE A 508 -13.96 12.76 47.11
C ILE A 508 -15.28 12.20 47.63
N LEU A 509 -15.71 12.65 48.82
CA LEU A 509 -16.96 12.23 49.42
C LEU A 509 -18.15 12.63 48.54
N SER A 510 -18.14 13.86 47.99
CA SER A 510 -19.16 14.29 47.02
C SER A 510 -19.22 13.39 45.77
N CYS A 511 -18.07 12.93 45.27
CA CYS A 511 -18.02 11.99 44.14
C CYS A 511 -18.60 10.61 44.51
N PHE A 512 -18.26 10.10 45.68
CA PHE A 512 -18.85 8.86 46.20
C PHE A 512 -20.35 8.99 46.37
N ASP A 513 -20.83 10.07 46.99
CA ASP A 513 -22.25 10.31 47.25
C ASP A 513 -23.04 10.40 45.94
N LYS A 514 -22.48 11.07 44.91
CA LYS A 514 -23.08 11.11 43.57
C LYS A 514 -23.18 9.73 42.93
N ALA A 515 -22.18 8.87 43.09
CA ALA A 515 -22.21 7.51 42.55
C ALA A 515 -23.15 6.58 43.33
N VAL A 516 -23.14 6.67 44.67
CA VAL A 516 -23.93 5.84 45.58
C VAL A 516 -25.40 6.21 45.59
N ASN A 517 -25.74 7.49 45.42
CA ASN A 517 -27.13 7.97 45.36
C ASN A 517 -27.64 8.17 43.92
N GLY A 518 -26.80 7.88 42.92
CA GLY A 518 -27.09 8.09 41.50
C GLY A 518 -27.88 6.96 40.84
N ALA A 519 -27.98 7.04 39.52
CA ALA A 519 -28.71 6.09 38.68
C ALA A 519 -27.94 4.78 38.36
N LEU A 520 -26.76 4.58 38.95
CA LEU A 520 -25.98 3.37 38.75
C LEU A 520 -26.76 2.12 39.22
N SER A 521 -26.51 0.97 38.61
CA SER A 521 -27.09 -0.30 39.07
C SER A 521 -26.78 -0.54 40.56
N ILE A 522 -27.71 -1.19 41.29
CA ILE A 522 -27.54 -1.45 42.74
C ILE A 522 -26.22 -2.14 43.07
N LYS A 523 -25.76 -3.07 42.21
CA LYS A 523 -24.47 -3.76 42.37
C LYS A 523 -23.29 -2.78 42.30
N MET A 524 -23.32 -1.84 41.35
CA MET A 524 -22.28 -0.84 41.22
C MET A 524 -22.35 0.19 42.37
N ARG A 525 -23.55 0.64 42.75
CA ARG A 525 -23.76 1.51 43.93
C ARG A 525 -23.17 0.90 45.20
N ILE A 526 -23.41 -0.39 45.44
CA ILE A 526 -22.80 -1.13 46.56
C ILE A 526 -21.27 -1.15 46.45
N THR A 527 -20.71 -1.34 45.24
CA THR A 527 -19.25 -1.33 45.04
C THR A 527 -18.66 0.05 45.34
N PHE A 528 -19.31 1.14 44.94
CA PHE A 528 -18.89 2.50 45.27
C PHE A 528 -19.06 2.81 46.77
N SER A 529 -20.14 2.32 47.40
CA SER A 529 -20.37 2.46 48.83
C SER A 529 -19.32 1.71 49.65
N GLN A 530 -18.95 0.49 49.23
CA GLN A 530 -17.85 -0.26 49.85
C GLN A 530 -16.53 0.54 49.77
N ARG A 531 -16.19 1.08 48.59
CA ARG A 531 -15.00 1.91 48.41
C ARG A 531 -15.03 3.21 49.21
N LYS A 532 -16.22 3.79 49.44
CA LYS A 532 -16.42 4.96 50.32
C LYS A 532 -16.07 4.60 51.77
N VAL A 533 -16.52 3.45 52.25
CA VAL A 533 -16.20 2.94 53.60
C VAL A 533 -14.70 2.66 53.71
N GLU A 534 -14.10 1.96 52.74
CA GLU A 534 -12.65 1.70 52.70
C GLU A 534 -11.84 3.01 52.76
N PHE A 535 -12.23 4.02 51.99
CA PHE A 535 -11.57 5.33 52.01
C PHE A 535 -11.67 6.03 53.37
N LEU A 536 -12.85 6.05 53.98
CA LEU A 536 -13.06 6.69 55.29
C LEU A 536 -12.38 5.94 56.43
N GLU A 537 -12.23 4.62 56.33
CA GLU A 537 -11.47 3.82 57.29
C GLU A 537 -9.96 4.13 57.20
N ASP A 538 -9.42 4.20 55.98
CA ASP A 538 -7.99 4.42 55.76
C ASP A 538 -7.56 5.87 55.99
N PHE A 539 -8.39 6.85 55.59
CA PHE A 539 -8.00 8.27 55.49
C PHE A 539 -8.98 9.25 56.16
N GLY A 540 -10.09 8.78 56.73
CA GLY A 540 -11.14 9.64 57.26
C GLY A 540 -10.66 10.54 58.40
N SER A 541 -11.09 11.81 58.36
CA SER A 541 -10.81 12.78 59.42
C SER A 541 -11.81 12.71 60.59
N ASP A 542 -12.99 12.11 60.37
CA ASP A 542 -14.09 12.03 61.34
C ASP A 542 -14.76 10.64 61.31
N VAL A 543 -14.71 9.94 62.44
CA VAL A 543 -15.30 8.60 62.62
C VAL A 543 -16.82 8.63 62.46
N ASN A 544 -17.49 9.75 62.71
CA ASN A 544 -18.94 9.84 62.51
C ASN A 544 -19.31 9.65 61.03
N LYS A 545 -18.52 10.22 60.11
CA LYS A 545 -18.73 10.03 58.66
C LYS A 545 -18.55 8.57 58.24
N LEU A 546 -17.61 7.86 58.86
CA LEU A 546 -17.39 6.43 58.63
C LEU A 546 -18.59 5.60 59.09
N LEU A 547 -19.13 5.89 60.28
CA LEU A 547 -20.32 5.22 60.79
C LEU A 547 -21.54 5.46 59.88
N ASP A 548 -21.76 6.71 59.46
CA ASP A 548 -22.84 7.06 58.53
C ASP A 548 -22.69 6.32 57.19
N ALA A 549 -21.47 6.25 56.63
CA ALA A 549 -21.20 5.51 55.40
C ALA A 549 -21.41 3.99 55.55
N TYR A 550 -21.12 3.43 56.73
CA TYR A 550 -21.38 2.02 57.03
C TYR A 550 -22.88 1.74 57.11
N ASP A 551 -23.66 2.63 57.72
CA ASP A 551 -25.12 2.52 57.79
C ASP A 551 -25.77 2.62 56.39
N GLU A 552 -25.31 3.55 55.56
CA GLU A 552 -25.70 3.65 54.14
C GLU A 552 -25.38 2.35 53.38
N HIS A 553 -24.19 1.77 53.61
CA HIS A 553 -23.78 0.51 52.98
C HIS A 553 -24.70 -0.65 53.37
N GLN A 554 -25.02 -0.79 54.66
CA GLN A 554 -25.92 -1.82 55.17
C GLN A 554 -27.36 -1.64 54.62
N ALA A 555 -27.80 -0.41 54.42
CA ALA A 555 -29.10 -0.13 53.80
C ALA A 555 -29.14 -0.63 52.34
N LEU A 556 -28.08 -0.40 51.57
CA LEU A 556 -27.99 -0.86 50.17
C LEU A 556 -27.91 -2.39 50.05
N LEU A 557 -27.22 -3.07 50.97
CA LEU A 557 -27.21 -4.54 51.02
C LEU A 557 -28.61 -5.11 51.28
N LYS A 558 -29.34 -4.53 52.24
CA LYS A 558 -30.74 -4.91 52.54
C LYS A 558 -31.66 -4.66 51.34
N GLU A 559 -31.49 -3.53 50.65
CA GLU A 559 -32.22 -3.20 49.42
C GLU A 559 -31.98 -4.28 48.34
N GLN A 560 -30.73 -4.64 48.09
CA GLN A 560 -30.37 -5.70 47.13
C GLN A 560 -30.99 -7.06 47.50
N ASP A 561 -30.94 -7.45 48.77
CA ASP A 561 -31.52 -8.72 49.23
C ASP A 561 -33.05 -8.73 49.15
N SER A 562 -33.69 -7.58 49.31
CA SER A 562 -35.14 -7.44 49.13
C SER A 562 -35.55 -7.58 47.66
N LEU A 563 -34.75 -7.05 46.73
CA LEU A 563 -34.96 -7.16 45.29
C LEU A 563 -34.76 -8.60 44.81
N LYS A 564 -33.73 -9.30 45.33
CA LYS A 564 -33.52 -10.74 45.06
C LYS A 564 -34.70 -11.59 45.53
N ARG A 565 -35.16 -11.38 46.77
CA ARG A 565 -36.34 -12.10 47.32
C ARG A 565 -37.63 -11.82 46.54
N ARG A 566 -37.80 -10.62 45.97
CA ARG A 566 -38.95 -10.31 45.10
C ARG A 566 -38.85 -10.98 43.73
N ALA A 567 -37.65 -11.08 43.16
CA ALA A 567 -37.41 -11.77 41.90
C ALA A 567 -37.60 -13.29 42.03
N GLU A 568 -37.24 -13.88 43.18
CA GLU A 568 -37.45 -15.31 43.47
C GLU A 568 -38.93 -15.68 43.71
N ASN A 569 -39.77 -14.70 44.09
CA ASN A 569 -41.20 -14.91 44.39
C ASN A 569 -42.13 -14.54 43.22
N GLY A 570 -41.60 -14.17 42.05
CA GLY A 570 -42.36 -13.69 40.88
C GLY A 570 -42.17 -14.56 39.64
N SER A 571 -42.69 -15.78 39.66
CA SER A 571 -42.92 -16.58 38.44
C SER A 571 -44.18 -17.45 38.58
N GLU A 572 -45.33 -16.80 38.66
CA GLU A 572 -46.62 -17.39 38.30
C GLU A 572 -47.42 -16.35 37.52
N GLU A 573 -47.42 -16.45 36.20
CA GLU A 573 -48.58 -16.01 35.41
C GLU A 573 -48.94 -17.09 34.38
N PRO A 574 -50.24 -17.25 34.04
CA PRO A 574 -50.76 -18.40 33.33
C PRO A 574 -50.76 -18.20 31.81
N ASP A 575 -50.58 -19.33 31.11
CA ASP A 575 -50.78 -19.49 29.67
C ASP A 575 -52.14 -18.98 29.16
N GLU A 576 -52.16 -18.17 28.11
CA GLU A 576 -53.23 -18.21 27.10
C GLU A 576 -52.73 -18.11 25.64
N LYS A 577 -52.86 -19.26 24.96
CA LYS A 577 -53.21 -19.53 23.55
C LYS A 577 -52.30 -19.09 22.39
N LYS A 578 -51.66 -20.10 21.81
CA LYS A 578 -51.16 -20.18 20.42
C LYS A 578 -52.29 -20.16 19.38
N MET A 579 -52.06 -19.48 18.25
CA MET A 579 -52.50 -19.93 16.91
C MET A 579 -51.32 -19.83 15.93
N LEU A 580 -51.09 -20.94 15.21
CA LEU A 580 -50.04 -21.17 14.21
C LEU A 580 -50.37 -20.50 12.85
N THR A 581 -49.32 -20.15 12.08
CA THR A 581 -49.13 -20.56 10.67
C THR A 581 -47.67 -20.33 10.22
N ASP A 582 -46.94 -21.45 9.99
CA ASP A 582 -46.05 -21.83 8.86
C ASP A 582 -45.62 -20.73 7.85
N ASP A 583 -44.42 -20.63 7.25
CA ASP A 583 -43.15 -21.40 7.13
C ASP A 583 -42.12 -20.48 6.37
N PRO A 584 -41.06 -20.94 5.67
CA PRO A 584 -39.64 -20.82 6.00
C PRO A 584 -38.83 -19.83 5.13
N THR A 585 -37.87 -19.10 5.68
CA THR A 585 -36.67 -18.63 4.92
C THR A 585 -35.62 -18.06 5.89
N LEU A 586 -34.75 -18.92 6.44
CA LEU A 586 -33.48 -18.50 7.05
C LEU A 586 -32.52 -19.69 7.15
N ALA A 587 -32.17 -20.21 5.98
CA ALA A 587 -31.00 -21.05 5.78
C ALA A 587 -30.24 -20.54 4.55
N SER A 588 -29.71 -19.32 4.65
CA SER A 588 -28.67 -18.77 3.75
C SER A 588 -28.17 -17.42 4.27
N ALA A 589 -27.58 -17.41 5.47
CA ALA A 589 -26.83 -16.25 5.97
C ALA A 589 -25.66 -16.67 6.88
N GLN A 590 -24.91 -17.69 6.46
CA GLN A 590 -23.57 -17.94 6.97
C GLN A 590 -22.59 -17.49 5.88
N MET A 591 -22.40 -16.17 5.72
CA MET A 591 -21.21 -15.53 5.11
C MET A 591 -21.30 -14.00 5.28
N MET A 592 -21.36 -13.49 6.51
CA MET A 592 -21.00 -12.10 6.85
C MET A 592 -20.91 -11.98 8.37
N ASP A 593 -19.87 -12.55 8.97
CA ASP A 593 -19.61 -12.43 10.42
C ASP A 593 -18.15 -12.06 10.71
N GLY A 594 -17.65 -11.09 9.94
CA GLY A 594 -16.31 -10.50 10.12
C GLY A 594 -16.33 -9.12 10.78
N ASP A 595 -17.45 -8.40 10.72
CA ASP A 595 -17.52 -6.98 11.11
C ASP A 595 -17.94 -6.74 12.56
N MET A 596 -18.48 -7.74 13.27
CA MET A 596 -18.93 -7.56 14.65
C MET A 596 -17.82 -7.72 15.70
N GLN A 597 -16.71 -8.40 15.36
CA GLN A 597 -15.52 -8.50 16.23
C GLN A 597 -14.62 -7.26 16.18
N VAL A 598 -14.74 -6.43 15.14
CA VAL A 598 -13.97 -5.18 15.01
C VAL A 598 -14.36 -4.18 16.10
N ASN A 599 -15.63 -4.16 16.53
CA ASN A 599 -16.12 -3.20 17.51
C ASN A 599 -15.62 -3.43 18.94
N GLN A 600 -15.25 -4.65 19.33
CA GLN A 600 -14.64 -4.90 20.65
C GLN A 600 -13.12 -4.70 20.63
N ALA A 601 -12.47 -4.94 19.49
CA ALA A 601 -11.04 -4.69 19.29
C ALA A 601 -10.71 -3.20 19.05
N ALA A 602 -11.64 -2.40 18.50
CA ALA A 602 -11.46 -0.97 18.23
C ALA A 602 -11.18 -0.12 19.49
N TYR A 603 -11.55 -0.63 20.68
CA TYR A 603 -11.33 0.04 21.96
C TYR A 603 -10.09 -0.47 22.73
N ASN A 604 -9.35 -1.45 22.19
CA ASN A 604 -8.17 -2.02 22.86
C ASN A 604 -6.86 -1.34 22.43
N TYR A 605 -6.65 -0.13 22.94
CA TYR A 605 -5.48 0.72 22.70
C TYR A 605 -4.13 0.07 23.09
N ASN A 606 -4.12 -0.89 24.03
CA ASN A 606 -2.89 -1.50 24.56
C ASN A 606 -2.30 -2.59 23.65
N ALA A 607 -3.11 -3.27 22.84
CA ALA A 607 -2.62 -4.32 21.94
C ALA A 607 -1.74 -3.77 20.79
N TRP A 608 -1.88 -2.48 20.48
CA TRP A 608 -1.20 -1.82 19.35
C TRP A 608 0.30 -1.53 19.61
N TYR A 609 0.68 -1.20 20.85
CA TYR A 609 2.08 -0.89 21.19
C TYR A 609 2.95 -2.15 21.35
N GLN A 610 2.37 -3.31 21.66
CA GLN A 610 3.13 -4.55 21.89
C GLN A 610 3.71 -5.18 20.61
N TYR A 611 3.19 -4.86 19.43
CA TYR A 611 3.56 -5.56 18.19
C TYR A 611 4.64 -4.88 17.34
N ASN A 612 4.92 -3.58 17.51
CA ASN A 612 5.73 -2.82 16.53
C ASN A 612 6.95 -2.04 17.07
N TYR A 613 7.17 -1.97 18.39
CA TYR A 613 8.36 -1.32 18.96
C TYR A 613 9.12 -2.29 19.87
N GLN A 614 10.19 -2.91 19.36
CA GLN A 614 11.05 -3.81 20.15
C GLN A 614 11.95 -3.08 21.16
N ASN A 615 12.01 -1.74 21.14
CA ASN A 615 12.75 -0.94 22.14
C ASN A 615 11.89 0.20 22.73
N ALA A 616 11.35 -0.11 23.92
CA ALA A 616 10.89 0.74 25.04
C ALA A 616 9.94 1.93 24.80
N TRP A 617 8.68 1.79 25.25
CA TRP A 617 8.04 2.63 26.29
C TRP A 617 6.99 1.78 27.03
N ASN A 618 7.43 1.07 28.05
CA ASN A 618 6.60 0.16 28.85
C ASN A 618 5.74 0.98 29.83
N TYR A 619 4.50 1.32 29.47
CA TYR A 619 3.54 1.98 30.38
C TYR A 619 2.87 1.02 31.38
N GLY A 620 3.55 -0.09 31.72
CA GLY A 620 3.03 -1.16 32.54
C GLY A 620 4.05 -1.77 33.50
N GLN A 621 4.90 -0.97 34.14
CA GLN A 621 5.69 -1.39 35.30
C GLN A 621 6.05 -0.16 36.16
N TYR A 622 5.06 0.40 36.85
CA TYR A 622 5.31 1.09 38.11
C TYR A 622 4.24 0.62 39.05
N TYR A 623 4.57 -0.43 39.81
CA TYR A 623 4.19 -0.72 41.20
C TYR A 623 4.60 -2.18 41.46
N HIS A 624 5.81 -2.36 42.00
CA HIS A 624 6.14 -3.57 42.76
C HIS A 624 5.57 -3.38 44.17
N PRO A 625 4.85 -4.35 44.73
CA PRO A 625 4.60 -4.38 46.16
C PRO A 625 5.84 -4.93 46.87
N THR A 626 6.37 -4.16 47.81
CA THR A 626 6.98 -4.75 49.02
C THR A 626 5.89 -5.32 49.91
#